data_AF-A0AAV2R0F4-F1
#
_entry.id   AF-A0AAV2R0F4-F1
#
_cell.length_a   1.000
_cell.length_b   1.000
_cell.length_c   1.000
_cell.angle_alpha   90.00
_cell.angle_beta   90.00
_cell.angle_gamma   90.00
#
_symmetry.space_group_name_H-M   'P 1'
#
loop_
_entity.id
_entity.type
_entity.pdbx_description
1 polymer ?
#
loop_
_entity_poly.entity_id
_entity_poly.type
_entity_poly.pdbx_seq_one_letter_code
_entity_poly.pdbx_strand_id
1 'polypeptide(L)'
;GELWCNATWDQILCWPPTPPDTQVLLPCPPYKGVDPTKHAHRRCTSQGMWQSRWPSNPGEVKQGWSNYTRCFIPEMKELMDQLYATSEEDAKLKLHVAEKGRIIEMIGLSISLASILISLLIFSHFRSLQNTRTRIHWHLFVAMKIQLLIRLTLYIDQYIVRGWTLSIT
;
A
#
# COMPACT_ATOMS: atom_id res chain seq x y z
N GLY A 1 19.56 -10.30 -40.44
CA GLY A 1 19.56 -10.21 -38.97
C GLY A 1 18.23 -10.70 -38.49
N GLU A 2 18.20 -11.57 -37.48
CA GLU A 2 16.96 -12.03 -36.89
C GLU A 2 16.29 -10.87 -36.13
N LEU A 3 14.97 -10.75 -36.24
CA LEU A 3 14.18 -9.77 -35.48
C LEU A 3 13.98 -10.32 -34.07
N TRP A 4 14.26 -9.55 -33.03
CA TRP A 4 14.09 -9.95 -31.63
C TRP A 4 13.45 -8.82 -30.84
N CYS A 5 12.62 -9.17 -29.86
CA CYS A 5 12.22 -8.21 -28.84
C CYS A 5 13.39 -7.99 -27.88
N ASN A 6 13.80 -6.73 -27.71
CA ASN A 6 14.93 -6.36 -26.85
C ASN A 6 14.66 -6.67 -25.37
N ALA A 7 15.73 -6.93 -24.62
CA ALA A 7 15.67 -7.02 -23.17
C ALA A 7 15.12 -5.72 -22.57
N THR A 8 14.17 -5.83 -21.64
CA THR A 8 13.52 -4.64 -21.05
C THR A 8 13.17 -4.85 -19.59
N TRP A 9 13.27 -3.78 -18.81
CA TRP A 9 12.93 -3.76 -17.39
C TRP A 9 11.62 -3.01 -17.16
N ASP A 10 10.54 -3.71 -16.80
CA ASP A 10 9.20 -3.12 -16.64
C ASP A 10 8.90 -2.59 -15.23
N GLN A 11 9.95 -2.24 -14.47
CA GLN A 11 9.89 -1.86 -13.04
C GLN A 11 9.60 -3.01 -12.07
N ILE A 12 9.36 -4.23 -12.57
CA ILE A 12 9.05 -5.40 -11.74
C ILE A 12 9.96 -6.60 -12.09
N LEU A 13 10.06 -6.96 -13.37
CA LEU A 13 10.89 -8.08 -13.87
C LEU A 13 11.80 -7.66 -15.03
N CYS A 14 12.98 -8.28 -15.09
CA CYS A 14 13.91 -8.17 -16.22
C CYS A 14 13.49 -9.18 -17.29
N TRP A 15 12.91 -8.69 -18.38
CA TRP A 15 12.49 -9.52 -19.49
C TRP A 15 13.67 -9.78 -20.44
N PRO A 16 14.03 -11.05 -20.69
CA PRO A 16 15.14 -11.38 -21.58
C PRO A 16 14.78 -11.14 -23.05
N PRO A 17 15.78 -11.05 -23.94
CA PRO A 17 15.54 -11.01 -25.38
C PRO A 17 14.71 -12.22 -25.80
N THR A 18 13.63 -11.97 -26.54
CA THR A 18 12.64 -13.00 -26.88
C THR A 18 12.43 -13.04 -28.39
N PRO A 19 12.43 -14.24 -29.02
CA PRO A 19 12.26 -14.35 -30.46
C PRO A 19 10.85 -13.93 -30.91
N PRO A 20 10.67 -13.55 -32.18
CA PRO A 20 9.41 -13.03 -32.69
C PRO A 20 8.34 -14.13 -32.66
N ASP A 21 7.08 -13.73 -32.49
CA ASP A 21 5.91 -14.61 -32.36
C ASP A 21 5.94 -15.60 -31.18
N THR A 22 6.86 -15.43 -30.24
CA THR A 22 6.94 -16.24 -29.02
C THR A 22 6.54 -15.46 -27.77
N GLN A 23 6.31 -16.19 -26.67
CA GLN A 23 6.10 -15.62 -25.35
C GLN A 23 7.16 -16.13 -24.38
N VAL A 24 7.54 -15.27 -23.46
CA VAL A 24 8.45 -15.60 -22.36
C VAL A 24 7.65 -15.65 -21.06
N LEU A 25 7.98 -16.62 -20.21
CA LEU A 25 7.42 -16.76 -18.86
C LEU A 25 8.54 -16.58 -17.84
N LEU A 26 8.27 -15.79 -16.81
CA LEU A 26 9.17 -15.59 -15.68
C LEU A 26 8.40 -15.85 -14.38
N PRO A 27 9.05 -16.41 -13.35
CA PRO A 27 8.40 -16.59 -12.04
C PRO A 27 7.95 -15.25 -11.49
N CYS A 28 6.82 -15.24 -10.79
CA CYS A 28 6.34 -14.02 -10.14
C CYS A 28 7.32 -13.60 -9.03
N PRO A 29 7.56 -12.29 -8.85
CA PRO A 29 8.47 -11.80 -7.83
C PRO A 29 7.95 -12.14 -6.42
N PRO A 30 8.83 -12.36 -5.43
CA PRO A 30 8.45 -12.74 -4.06
C PRO A 30 7.95 -11.53 -3.25
N TYR A 31 6.96 -10.82 -3.77
CA TYR A 31 6.31 -9.70 -3.08
C TYR A 31 5.12 -10.17 -2.25
N LYS A 32 4.78 -9.41 -1.19
CA LYS A 32 3.57 -9.67 -0.41
C LYS A 32 2.33 -9.54 -1.29
N GLY A 33 1.44 -10.53 -1.24
CA GLY A 33 0.24 -10.57 -2.08
C GLY A 33 0.46 -11.17 -3.48
N VAL A 34 1.64 -11.74 -3.73
CA VAL A 34 2.01 -12.40 -4.98
C VAL A 34 2.41 -13.85 -4.71
N ASP A 35 1.93 -14.78 -5.55
CA ASP A 35 2.28 -16.20 -5.49
C ASP A 35 3.54 -16.47 -6.34
N PRO A 36 4.72 -16.71 -5.72
CA PRO A 36 5.97 -16.93 -6.44
C PRO A 36 5.99 -18.26 -7.20
N THR A 37 5.03 -19.17 -6.98
CA THR A 37 4.92 -20.43 -7.75
C THR A 37 4.29 -20.20 -9.13
N LYS A 38 3.66 -19.04 -9.33
CA LYS A 38 3.04 -18.65 -10.60
C LYS A 38 4.04 -17.90 -11.47
N HIS A 39 3.63 -17.66 -12.72
CA HIS A 39 4.47 -17.03 -13.72
C HIS A 39 3.75 -15.83 -14.35
N ALA A 40 4.49 -14.73 -14.50
CA ALA A 40 4.15 -13.63 -15.37
C ALA A 40 4.57 -13.98 -16.80
N HIS A 41 3.87 -13.42 -17.80
CA HIS A 41 4.25 -13.63 -19.19
C HIS A 41 4.21 -12.36 -20.02
N ARG A 42 5.00 -12.37 -21.09
CA ARG A 42 5.09 -11.29 -22.06
C ARG A 42 5.27 -11.85 -23.46
N ARG A 43 4.64 -11.23 -24.45
CA ARG A 43 4.61 -11.72 -25.83
C ARG A 43 5.37 -10.80 -26.77
N CYS A 44 6.23 -11.39 -27.59
CA CYS A 44 6.88 -10.74 -28.70
C CYS A 44 6.06 -10.91 -29.97
N THR A 45 5.87 -9.82 -30.72
CA THR A 45 5.17 -9.83 -32.01
C THR A 45 6.11 -10.24 -33.14
N SER A 46 5.56 -10.62 -34.30
CA SER A 46 6.30 -10.90 -35.53
C SER A 46 7.22 -9.76 -35.97
N GLN A 47 6.90 -8.51 -35.59
CA GLN A 47 7.68 -7.32 -35.91
C GLN A 47 8.90 -7.10 -34.99
N GLY A 48 9.18 -8.00 -34.05
CA GLY A 48 10.25 -7.82 -33.06
C GLY A 48 9.94 -6.76 -32.01
N MET A 49 8.66 -6.43 -31.83
CA MET A 49 8.17 -5.46 -30.86
C MET A 49 7.38 -6.14 -29.76
N TRP A 50 7.49 -5.66 -28.53
CA TRP A 50 6.68 -6.14 -27.42
C TRP A 50 5.19 -5.83 -27.65
N GLN A 51 4.32 -6.80 -27.38
CA GLN A 51 2.87 -6.63 -27.58
C GLN A 51 2.31 -5.50 -26.72
N SER A 52 1.47 -4.62 -27.30
CA SER A 52 0.74 -3.58 -26.54
C SER A 52 -0.45 -4.18 -25.77
N ARG A 53 -0.83 -3.54 -24.66
CA ARG A 53 -2.04 -3.90 -23.90
C ARG A 53 -3.29 -3.71 -24.74
N TRP A 54 -3.34 -2.62 -25.52
CA TRP A 54 -4.46 -2.27 -26.38
C TRP A 54 -4.03 -2.33 -27.85
N PRO A 55 -4.61 -3.23 -28.65
CA PRO A 55 -4.25 -3.37 -30.07
C PRO A 55 -4.66 -2.15 -30.91
N SER A 56 -5.58 -1.31 -30.46
CA SER A 56 -5.99 -0.08 -31.15
C SER A 56 -4.94 1.04 -31.06
N ASN A 57 -4.09 1.04 -30.03
CA ASN A 57 -3.05 2.05 -29.81
C ASN A 57 -1.67 1.38 -29.62
N PRO A 58 -1.11 0.73 -30.65
CA PRO A 58 0.14 -0.03 -30.54
C PRO A 58 1.36 0.84 -30.20
N GLY A 59 1.29 2.16 -30.37
CA GLY A 59 2.38 3.10 -30.10
C GLY A 59 2.38 3.77 -28.72
N GLU A 60 1.36 3.56 -27.89
CA GLU A 60 1.18 4.31 -26.64
C GLU A 60 2.23 3.95 -25.58
N VAL A 61 2.70 2.70 -25.59
CA VAL A 61 3.76 2.23 -24.68
C VAL A 61 4.85 1.59 -25.51
N LYS A 62 5.93 2.34 -25.81
CA LYS A 62 7.12 1.83 -26.52
C LYS A 62 7.71 0.57 -25.87
N GLN A 63 7.50 0.44 -24.57
CA GLN A 63 7.95 -0.69 -23.78
C GLN A 63 7.02 -1.91 -23.92
N GLY A 64 5.82 -1.82 -24.46
CA GLY A 64 4.87 -2.94 -24.51
C GLY A 64 4.29 -3.32 -23.15
N TRP A 65 3.52 -4.40 -23.11
CA TRP A 65 2.70 -4.81 -21.97
C TRP A 65 3.09 -6.19 -21.42
N SER A 66 3.11 -6.31 -20.09
CA SER A 66 3.36 -7.54 -19.34
C SER A 66 2.09 -8.02 -18.62
N ASN A 67 1.83 -9.33 -18.61
CA ASN A 67 0.69 -9.92 -17.94
C ASN A 67 1.07 -10.55 -16.59
N TYR A 68 0.61 -9.92 -15.50
CA TYR A 68 0.79 -10.37 -14.12
C TYR A 68 -0.50 -10.92 -13.48
N THR A 69 -1.59 -11.10 -14.23
CA THR A 69 -2.90 -11.47 -13.66
C THR A 69 -2.85 -12.77 -12.84
N ARG A 70 -1.97 -13.71 -13.22
CA ARG A 70 -1.78 -14.98 -12.50
C ARG A 70 -0.89 -14.88 -11.27
N CYS A 71 -0.20 -13.76 -11.09
CA CYS A 71 0.71 -13.57 -9.96
C CYS A 71 -0.03 -13.21 -8.67
N PHE A 72 -1.19 -12.57 -8.75
CA PHE A 72 -1.93 -12.17 -7.55
C PHE A 72 -2.59 -13.37 -6.88
N ILE A 73 -2.42 -13.47 -5.56
CA ILE A 73 -3.15 -14.44 -4.72
C ILE A 73 -4.67 -14.18 -4.79
N PRO A 74 -5.52 -15.21 -4.61
CA PRO A 74 -6.97 -15.07 -4.73
C PRO A 74 -7.54 -13.99 -3.81
N GLU A 75 -7.01 -13.84 -2.59
CA GLU A 75 -7.43 -12.83 -1.62
C GLU A 75 -7.18 -11.41 -2.14
N MET A 76 -6.03 -11.19 -2.79
CA MET A 76 -5.68 -9.90 -3.37
C MET A 76 -6.55 -9.61 -4.61
N LYS A 77 -6.86 -10.63 -5.40
CA LYS A 77 -7.74 -10.49 -6.56
C LYS A 77 -9.15 -10.09 -6.14
N GLU A 78 -9.70 -10.72 -5.10
CA GLU A 78 -11.02 -10.38 -4.56
C GLU A 78 -11.06 -8.97 -4.01
N LEU A 79 -10.03 -8.57 -3.25
CA LEU A 79 -9.91 -7.20 -2.74
C LEU A 79 -9.84 -6.17 -3.88
N MET A 80 -9.07 -6.46 -4.93
CA MET A 80 -9.00 -5.59 -6.12
C MET A 80 -10.35 -5.51 -6.83
N ASP A 81 -11.07 -6.62 -6.97
CA ASP A 81 -12.40 -6.60 -7.59
C ASP A 81 -13.39 -5.74 -6.78
N GLN A 82 -13.39 -5.89 -5.45
CA GLN A 82 -14.20 -5.06 -4.55
C GLN A 82 -13.81 -3.57 -4.58
N LEU A 83 -12.51 -3.27 -4.69
CA LEU A 83 -12.02 -1.90 -4.76
C LEU A 83 -12.46 -1.20 -6.06
N TYR A 84 -12.45 -1.92 -7.18
CA TYR A 84 -12.78 -1.41 -8.52
C TYR A 84 -14.26 -1.55 -8.91
N ALA A 85 -15.11 -2.16 -8.07
CA ALA A 85 -16.53 -2.41 -8.36
C ALA A 85 -17.37 -1.15 -8.59
N THR A 86 -17.01 -0.01 -7.98
CA THR A 86 -17.80 1.23 -8.04
C THR A 86 -17.39 2.19 -9.17
N SER A 87 -16.09 2.44 -9.34
CA SER A 87 -15.49 3.18 -10.47
C SER A 87 -13.95 3.20 -10.33
N GLU A 88 -13.22 3.49 -11.41
CA GLU A 88 -11.75 3.61 -11.38
C GLU A 88 -11.28 4.80 -10.52
N GLU A 89 -12.00 5.92 -10.57
CA GLU A 89 -11.67 7.13 -9.83
C GLU A 89 -11.91 6.96 -8.31
N ASP A 90 -12.99 6.28 -7.92
CA ASP A 90 -13.24 5.95 -6.52
C ASP A 90 -12.20 4.97 -5.97
N ALA A 91 -11.73 4.02 -6.79
CA ALA A 91 -10.67 3.08 -6.41
C ALA A 91 -9.34 3.82 -6.14
N LYS A 92 -8.96 4.74 -7.04
CA LYS A 92 -7.77 5.60 -6.86
C LYS A 92 -7.87 6.43 -5.58
N LEU A 93 -9.03 7.01 -5.29
CA LEU A 93 -9.25 7.79 -4.08
C LEU A 93 -9.15 6.91 -2.82
N LYS A 94 -9.80 5.74 -2.80
CA LYS A 94 -9.73 4.79 -1.67
C LYS A 94 -8.29 4.34 -1.40
N LEU A 95 -7.51 4.04 -2.44
CA LEU A 95 -6.10 3.68 -2.32
C LEU A 95 -5.26 4.84 -1.78
N HIS A 96 -5.48 6.06 -2.29
CA HIS A 96 -4.77 7.25 -1.80
C HIS A 96 -5.08 7.54 -0.33
N VAL A 97 -6.35 7.45 0.06
CA VAL A 97 -6.78 7.63 1.45
C VAL A 97 -6.23 6.52 2.35
N ALA A 98 -6.18 5.27 1.89
CA ALA A 98 -5.60 4.16 2.65
C ALA A 98 -4.09 4.35 2.86
N GLU A 99 -3.36 4.84 1.84
CA GLU A 99 -1.93 5.11 1.93
C GLU A 99 -1.64 6.30 2.87
N LYS A 100 -2.35 7.42 2.70
CA LYS A 100 -2.14 8.65 3.46
C LYS A 100 -2.82 8.67 4.83
N GLY A 101 -3.80 7.78 5.05
CA GLY A 101 -4.57 7.70 6.29
C GLY A 101 -3.70 7.51 7.53
N ARG A 102 -2.57 6.80 7.41
CA ARG A 102 -1.64 6.61 8.52
C ARG A 102 -0.93 7.88 8.97
N ILE A 103 -0.60 8.77 8.04
CA ILE A 103 0.03 10.05 8.37
C ILE A 103 -0.97 10.93 9.11
N ILE A 104 -2.21 10.98 8.61
CA ILE A 104 -3.31 11.73 9.23
C ILE A 104 -3.60 11.21 10.64
N GLU A 105 -3.65 9.88 10.81
CA GLU A 105 -3.83 9.25 12.12
C GLU A 105 -2.69 9.61 13.09
N MET A 106 -1.44 9.54 12.63
CA MET A 106 -0.27 9.87 13.45
C MET A 106 -0.27 11.34 13.90
N ILE A 107 -0.60 12.26 13.00
CA ILE A 107 -0.73 13.69 13.32
C ILE A 107 -1.89 13.90 14.32
N GLY A 108 -3.05 13.30 14.08
CA GLY A 108 -4.21 13.42 14.98
C GLY A 108 -3.95 12.89 16.38
N LEU A 109 -3.25 11.76 16.51
CA LEU A 109 -2.87 11.18 17.80
C LEU A 109 -1.92 12.11 18.58
N SER A 110 -0.93 12.70 17.91
CA SER A 110 0.04 13.61 18.55
C SER A 110 -0.62 14.89 19.08
N ILE A 111 -1.46 15.53 18.28
CA ILE A 111 -2.21 16.74 18.68
C ILE A 111 -3.13 16.44 19.86
N SER A 112 -3.87 15.33 19.81
CA SER A 112 -4.79 14.90 20.88
C SER A 112 -4.04 14.65 22.19
N LEU A 113 -2.88 13.99 22.12
CA LEU A 113 -2.05 13.70 23.28
C LEU A 113 -1.49 14.99 23.91
N ALA A 114 -1.02 15.94 23.08
CA ALA A 114 -0.55 17.24 23.56
C ALA A 114 -1.67 18.03 24.26
N SER A 115 -2.86 18.11 23.65
CA SER A 115 -4.01 18.81 24.22
C SER A 115 -4.44 18.22 25.58
N ILE A 116 -4.46 16.89 25.69
CA ILE A 116 -4.82 16.20 26.94
C ILE A 116 -3.76 16.42 28.02
N LEU A 117 -2.46 16.39 27.67
CA LEU A 117 -1.38 16.66 28.62
C LEU A 117 -1.47 18.09 29.17
N ILE A 118 -1.66 19.09 28.31
CA ILE A 118 -1.83 20.49 28.72
C ILE A 118 -3.05 20.63 29.63
N SER A 119 -4.17 20.01 29.27
CA SER A 119 -5.40 20.06 30.08
C SER A 119 -5.18 19.45 31.47
N LEU A 120 -4.56 18.27 31.56
CA LEU A 120 -4.24 17.62 32.84
C LEU A 120 -3.26 18.45 33.68
N LEU A 121 -2.26 19.07 33.06
CA LEU A 121 -1.31 19.96 33.74
C LEU A 121 -2.01 21.16 34.38
N ILE A 122 -2.88 21.85 33.64
CA ILE A 122 -3.63 23.01 34.15
C ILE A 122 -4.50 22.60 35.35
N PHE A 123 -5.28 21.52 35.24
CA PHE A 123 -6.16 21.06 36.33
C PHE A 123 -5.40 20.49 37.54
N SER A 124 -4.21 19.93 37.33
CA SER A 124 -3.36 19.43 38.44
C SER A 124 -2.64 20.56 39.18
N HIS A 125 -2.17 21.59 38.45
CA HIS A 125 -1.46 22.73 39.02
C HIS A 125 -2.39 23.64 39.82
N PHE A 126 -3.57 23.98 39.28
CA PHE A 126 -4.54 24.81 39.97
C PHE A 126 -5.45 23.96 40.84
N ARG A 127 -4.96 23.61 42.04
CA ARG A 127 -5.72 22.87 43.06
C ARG A 127 -7.04 23.55 43.45
N SER A 128 -7.13 24.86 43.25
CA SER A 128 -8.34 25.69 43.42
C SER A 128 -9.48 25.34 42.42
N LEU A 129 -9.16 24.80 41.24
CA LEU A 129 -10.17 24.44 40.22
C LEU A 129 -10.74 23.02 40.42
N GLN A 130 -10.33 22.30 41.45
CA GLN A 130 -10.72 20.90 41.72
C GLN A 130 -12.06 20.81 42.48
N ASN A 131 -13.14 21.11 41.76
CA ASN A 131 -14.52 20.88 42.21
C ASN A 131 -15.01 19.48 41.79
N THR A 132 -16.16 19.05 42.33
CA THR A 132 -16.80 17.77 41.97
C THR A 132 -17.02 17.63 40.46
N ARG A 133 -17.36 18.73 39.76
CA ARG A 133 -17.53 18.77 38.30
C ARG A 133 -16.22 18.50 37.55
N THR A 134 -15.12 19.13 37.94
CA THR A 134 -13.83 18.99 37.27
C THR A 134 -13.15 17.65 37.57
N ARG A 135 -13.48 17.01 38.70
CA ARG A 135 -13.10 15.61 38.96
C ARG A 135 -13.69 14.62 37.95
N ILE A 136 -14.95 14.79 37.54
CA ILE A 136 -15.56 13.91 36.51
C ILE A 136 -14.84 14.08 35.17
N HIS A 137 -14.60 15.32 34.74
CA HIS A 137 -13.84 15.61 33.52
C HIS A 137 -12.41 15.07 33.60
N TRP A 138 -11.78 15.10 34.77
CA TRP A 138 -10.45 14.52 34.98
C TRP A 138 -10.44 13.00 34.71
N HIS A 139 -11.42 12.26 35.22
CA HIS A 139 -11.55 10.83 34.92
C HIS A 139 -11.75 10.56 33.42
N LEU A 140 -12.52 11.41 32.72
CA LEU A 140 -12.70 11.32 31.26
C LEU A 140 -11.38 11.54 30.51
N PHE A 141 -10.61 12.58 30.87
CA PHE A 141 -9.33 12.88 30.23
C PHE A 141 -8.28 11.80 30.50
N VAL A 142 -8.27 11.22 31.70
CA VAL A 142 -7.40 10.08 32.02
C VAL A 142 -7.79 8.85 31.19
N ALA A 143 -9.08 8.55 31.05
CA ALA A 143 -9.55 7.44 30.21
C ALA A 143 -9.17 7.64 28.73
N MET A 144 -9.39 8.84 28.18
CA MET A 144 -8.97 9.19 26.82
C MET A 144 -7.46 9.08 26.63
N LYS A 145 -6.65 9.52 27.61
CA LYS A 145 -5.19 9.37 27.59
C LYS A 145 -4.78 7.89 27.52
N ILE A 146 -5.35 7.05 28.38
CA ILE A 146 -5.06 5.61 28.40
C ILE A 146 -5.40 4.97 27.04
N GLN A 147 -6.58 5.27 26.49
CA GLN A 147 -6.99 4.79 25.18
C GLN A 147 -6.00 5.20 24.07
N LEU A 148 -5.51 6.45 24.09
CA LEU A 148 -4.53 6.93 23.12
C LEU A 148 -3.17 6.24 23.27
N LEU A 149 -2.71 5.97 24.50
CA LEU A 149 -1.47 5.23 24.74
C LEU A 149 -1.55 3.78 24.24
N ILE A 150 -2.69 3.12 24.44
CA ILE A 150 -2.93 1.76 23.91
C ILE A 150 -2.89 1.77 22.37
N ARG A 151 -3.55 2.74 21.72
CA ARG A 151 -3.49 2.86 20.26
C ARG A 151 -2.08 3.15 19.75
N LEU A 152 -1.36 4.05 20.42
CA LEU A 152 0.02 4.39 20.05
C LEU A 152 0.96 3.19 20.19
N THR A 153 0.85 2.41 21.26
CA THR A 153 1.67 1.21 21.46
C THR A 153 1.38 0.14 20.40
N LEU A 154 0.11 -0.14 20.10
CA LEU A 154 -0.26 -1.04 19.00
C LEU A 154 0.24 -0.53 17.63
N TYR A 155 0.19 0.78 17.40
CA TYR A 155 0.69 1.37 16.16
C TYR A 155 2.20 1.22 16.02
N ILE A 156 2.95 1.47 17.09
CA ILE A 156 4.40 1.27 17.14
C ILE A 156 4.73 -0.21 16.93
N ASP A 157 4.02 -1.12 17.58
CA ASP A 157 4.19 -2.57 17.42
C ASP A 157 3.99 -2.99 15.95
N GLN A 158 2.89 -2.57 15.33
CA GLN A 158 2.64 -2.83 13.92
C GLN A 158 3.68 -2.19 12.99
N TYR A 159 4.20 -1.01 13.33
CA TYR A 159 5.27 -0.35 12.57
C TYR A 159 6.57 -1.15 12.66
N ILE A 160 6.94 -1.60 13.86
CA ILE A 160 8.11 -2.44 14.09
C ILE A 160 7.97 -3.75 13.32
N VAL A 161 6.88 -4.50 13.50
CA VAL A 161 6.65 -5.78 12.80
C VAL A 161 6.71 -5.60 11.28
N ARG A 162 6.15 -4.51 10.73
CA ARG A 162 6.26 -4.19 9.30
C ARG A 162 7.70 -3.87 8.88
N GLY A 163 8.44 -3.11 9.69
CA GLY A 163 9.85 -2.79 9.46
C GLY A 163 10.74 -4.04 9.45
N TRP A 164 10.53 -4.95 10.41
CA TRP A 164 11.20 -6.24 10.44
C TRP A 164 10.86 -7.08 9.21
N THR A 165 9.60 -7.12 8.77
CA THR A 165 9.27 -7.90 7.57
C THR A 165 9.91 -7.33 6.30
N LEU A 166 10.01 -6.00 6.19
CA LEU A 166 10.69 -5.33 5.07
C LEU A 166 12.21 -5.53 5.09
N SER A 167 12.80 -5.84 6.25
CA SER A 167 14.24 -6.12 6.38
C SER A 167 14.60 -7.59 6.09
N ILE A 168 13.61 -8.49 6.05
CA ILE A 168 13.81 -9.95 5.86
C ILE A 168 13.43 -10.38 4.42
N THR A 169 12.86 -9.47 3.61
CA THR A 169 12.57 -9.69 2.18
C THR A 169 13.59 -8.94 1.33
#